data_AF-A0AAW1TZL4-F1
#
_entry.id   AF-A0AAW1TZL4-F1
#
_cell.length_a   1.000
_cell.length_b   1.000
_cell.length_c   1.000
_cell.angle_alpha   90.00
_cell.angle_beta   90.00
_cell.angle_gamma   90.00
#
_symmetry.space_group_name_H-M   'P 1'
#
loop_
_entity.id
_entity.type
_entity.pdbx_description
1 polymer ?
#
loop_
_entity_poly.entity_id
_entity_poly.type
_entity_poly.pdbx_seq_one_letter_code
_entity_poly.pdbx_strand_id
1 'polypeptide(L)'
;MFVLDLSGLGAQIDESVQRSLAPLDNLGSEIRKQMAPLDDLGPQIENRVRASLAPMQADLSNLGSQISQQVEQSLLPVKAMAMRLQMVNGIGGKTIVNFPNGKTLLAKDGDLYECSGTISKEGVCDGNLSPLNLNKTENYCYLTPNVRINNYFCFSSGNHGVSVSDINGKITSITSTDNTPTFLISQEDFQKMCKFSGSKTYTYLADVNNPLSIKIPNKNPYLKCQNNTPNVCIFT
;
A
#
# COMPACT_ATOMS: atom_id res chain seq x y z
N MET A 1 12.05 -105.81 39.84
CA MET A 1 11.75 -104.57 40.58
C MET A 1 12.99 -103.69 40.44
N PHE A 2 12.99 -102.75 39.49
CA PHE A 2 14.12 -101.84 39.29
C PHE A 2 13.95 -100.64 40.22
N VAL A 3 14.83 -100.52 41.21
CA VAL A 3 14.93 -99.32 42.05
C VAL A 3 15.63 -98.28 41.19
N LEU A 4 14.90 -97.25 40.78
CA LEU A 4 15.49 -96.07 40.15
C LEU A 4 16.34 -95.35 41.18
N ASP A 5 17.64 -95.31 40.94
CA ASP A 5 18.58 -94.52 41.71
C ASP A 5 18.36 -93.04 41.41
N LEU A 6 17.74 -92.35 42.37
CA LEU A 6 17.43 -90.92 42.30
C LEU A 6 18.55 -90.06 42.90
N SER A 7 19.68 -90.66 43.33
CA SER A 7 20.82 -89.96 43.93
C SER A 7 21.67 -89.23 42.88
N GLY A 8 21.13 -88.13 42.38
CA GLY A 8 21.78 -87.31 41.35
C GLY A 8 20.82 -86.51 40.48
N LEU A 9 19.52 -86.85 40.52
CA LEU A 9 18.50 -86.16 39.75
C LEU A 9 18.40 -84.68 40.16
N GLY A 10 18.52 -84.36 41.46
CA GLY A 10 18.53 -82.98 41.94
C GLY A 10 19.68 -82.15 41.38
N ALA A 11 20.90 -82.71 41.36
CA ALA A 11 22.08 -82.03 40.84
C ALA A 11 22.00 -81.83 39.30
N GLN A 12 21.47 -82.81 38.57
CA GLN A 12 21.25 -82.69 37.12
C GLN A 12 20.18 -81.65 36.78
N ILE A 13 19.13 -81.55 37.60
CA ILE A 13 18.11 -80.51 37.44
C ILE A 13 18.71 -79.13 37.72
N ASP A 14 19.46 -78.96 38.81
CA ASP A 14 20.12 -77.70 39.15
C ASP A 14 21.09 -77.25 38.05
N GLU A 15 21.91 -78.15 37.53
CA GLU A 15 22.85 -77.83 36.45
C GLU A 15 22.12 -77.46 35.14
N SER A 16 21.04 -78.17 34.81
CA SER A 16 20.19 -77.88 33.66
C SER A 16 19.48 -76.52 33.78
N VAL A 17 19.00 -76.20 34.98
CA VAL A 17 18.38 -74.91 35.30
C VAL A 17 19.41 -73.80 35.20
N GLN A 18 20.60 -73.94 35.79
CA GLN A 18 21.66 -72.94 35.70
C GLN A 18 22.12 -72.68 34.26
N ARG A 19 22.29 -73.74 33.45
CA ARG A 19 22.63 -73.57 32.02
C ARG A 19 21.52 -72.88 31.23
N SER A 20 20.27 -73.14 31.58
CA SER A 20 19.09 -72.54 30.93
C SER A 20 18.87 -71.09 31.36
N LEU A 21 19.33 -70.70 32.55
CA LEU A 21 19.25 -69.33 33.08
C LEU A 21 20.46 -68.45 32.71
N ALA A 22 21.63 -69.03 32.42
CA ALA A 22 22.83 -68.29 32.03
C ALA A 22 22.65 -67.29 30.85
N PRO A 23 21.82 -67.56 29.81
CA PRO A 23 21.52 -66.58 28.77
C PRO A 23 20.65 -65.41 29.25
N LEU A 24 19.86 -65.61 30.31
CA LEU A 24 18.96 -64.58 30.87
C LEU A 24 19.71 -63.59 31.76
N ASP A 25 20.82 -64.01 32.40
CA ASP A 25 21.64 -63.14 33.25
C ASP A 25 22.23 -61.95 32.49
N ASN A 26 22.51 -62.12 31.19
CA ASN A 26 23.07 -61.07 30.34
C ASN A 26 22.02 -60.30 29.54
N LEU A 27 20.78 -60.81 29.47
CA LEU A 27 19.70 -60.22 28.68
C LEU A 27 19.37 -58.80 29.15
N GLY A 28 19.36 -58.55 30.46
CA GLY A 28 19.10 -57.21 31.00
C GLY A 28 20.18 -56.17 30.63
N SER A 29 21.45 -56.60 30.55
CA SER A 29 22.57 -55.75 30.13
C SER A 29 22.52 -55.47 28.62
N GLU A 30 22.17 -56.49 27.83
CA GLU A 30 22.09 -56.40 26.38
C GLU A 30 20.91 -55.54 25.92
N ILE A 31 19.75 -55.67 26.57
CA ILE A 31 18.60 -54.78 26.38
C ILE A 31 18.98 -53.33 26.71
N ARG A 32 19.67 -53.07 27.83
CA ARG A 32 20.14 -51.71 28.16
C ARG A 32 21.12 -51.14 27.14
N LYS A 33 22.04 -51.95 26.61
CA LYS A 33 22.95 -51.53 25.53
C LYS A 33 22.21 -51.21 24.24
N GLN A 34 21.15 -51.95 23.92
CA GLN A 34 20.31 -51.68 22.75
C GLN A 34 19.37 -50.47 22.96
N MET A 35 18.98 -50.17 24.20
CA MET A 35 18.15 -49.02 24.55
C MET A 35 18.94 -47.72 24.76
N ALA A 36 20.22 -47.79 25.15
CA ALA A 36 21.09 -46.63 25.31
C ALA A 36 21.10 -45.65 24.10
N PRO A 37 21.12 -46.12 22.82
CA PRO A 37 21.01 -45.21 21.67
C PRO A 37 19.59 -44.62 21.48
N LEU A 38 18.54 -45.20 22.09
CA LEU A 38 17.17 -44.66 22.08
C LEU A 38 17.00 -43.53 23.10
N ASP A 39 17.75 -43.54 24.21
CA ASP A 39 17.68 -42.50 25.24
C ASP A 39 18.16 -41.12 24.72
N ASP A 40 19.05 -41.11 23.72
CA ASP A 40 19.58 -39.87 23.10
C ASP A 40 18.89 -39.49 21.77
N LEU A 41 17.93 -40.31 21.31
CA LEU A 41 17.22 -40.07 20.06
C LEU A 41 16.32 -38.83 20.13
N GLY A 42 15.70 -38.56 21.28
CA GLY A 42 14.89 -37.36 21.51
C GLY A 42 15.70 -36.06 21.35
N PRO A 43 16.78 -35.86 22.13
CA PRO A 43 17.67 -34.71 21.97
C PRO A 43 18.28 -34.57 20.57
N GLN A 44 18.66 -35.69 19.93
CA GLN A 44 19.18 -35.67 18.56
C GLN A 44 18.14 -35.22 17.53
N ILE A 45 16.90 -35.68 17.65
CA ILE A 45 15.79 -35.24 16.78
C ILE A 45 15.49 -33.76 17.03
N GLU A 46 15.39 -33.31 18.28
CA GLU A 46 15.15 -31.90 18.61
C GLU A 46 16.23 -31.00 18.01
N ASN A 47 17.50 -31.36 18.17
CA ASN A 47 18.61 -30.59 17.63
C ASN A 47 18.62 -30.56 16.10
N ARG A 48 18.33 -31.68 15.42
CA ARG A 48 18.21 -31.71 13.96
C ARG A 48 17.04 -30.85 13.48
N VAL A 49 15.88 -30.97 14.11
CA VAL A 49 14.69 -30.17 13.77
C VAL A 49 14.95 -28.68 14.00
N ARG A 50 15.53 -28.30 15.15
CA ARG A 50 15.88 -26.90 15.44
C ARG A 50 16.93 -26.36 14.47
N ALA A 51 17.97 -27.14 14.16
CA ALA A 51 19.01 -26.75 13.21
C ALA A 51 18.48 -26.59 11.77
N SER A 52 17.47 -27.37 11.38
CA SER A 52 16.80 -27.21 10.08
C SER A 52 15.80 -26.05 10.06
N LEU A 53 15.07 -25.81 11.15
CA LEU A 53 14.04 -24.76 11.21
C LEU A 53 14.61 -23.34 11.40
N ALA A 54 15.71 -23.18 12.13
CA ALA A 54 16.33 -21.89 12.37
C ALA A 54 16.70 -21.12 11.08
N PRO A 55 17.38 -21.72 10.08
CA PRO A 55 17.69 -21.01 8.84
C PRO A 55 16.42 -20.69 8.04
N MET A 56 15.44 -21.59 8.00
CA MET A 56 14.16 -21.34 7.31
C MET A 56 13.40 -20.13 7.89
N GLN A 57 13.40 -19.97 9.22
CA GLN A 57 12.78 -18.80 9.86
C GLN A 57 13.52 -17.50 9.55
N ALA A 58 14.85 -17.53 9.54
CA ALA A 58 15.67 -16.38 9.17
C ALA A 58 15.45 -15.98 7.69
N ASP A 59 15.40 -16.97 6.79
CA ASP A 59 15.16 -16.75 5.37
C ASP A 59 13.77 -16.19 5.09
N LEU A 60 12.73 -16.68 5.79
CA LEU A 60 11.37 -16.14 5.71
C LEU A 60 11.28 -14.68 6.17
N SER A 61 11.97 -14.33 7.26
CA SER A 61 12.01 -12.95 7.76
C SER A 61 12.73 -12.02 6.78
N ASN A 62 13.87 -12.46 6.25
CA ASN A 62 14.63 -11.74 5.24
C ASN A 62 13.81 -11.55 3.95
N LEU A 63 13.16 -12.61 3.47
CA LEU A 63 12.28 -12.56 2.29
C LEU A 63 11.11 -11.59 2.51
N GLY A 64 10.47 -11.62 3.69
CA GLY A 64 9.42 -10.68 4.04
C GLY A 64 9.88 -9.22 4.00
N SER A 65 11.09 -8.94 4.50
CA SER A 65 11.68 -7.60 4.44
C SER A 65 12.02 -7.16 3.00
N GLN A 66 12.54 -8.07 2.18
CA GLN A 66 12.87 -7.80 0.77
C GLN A 66 11.61 -7.53 -0.06
N ILE A 67 10.57 -8.35 0.11
CA ILE A 67 9.28 -8.14 -0.56
C ILE A 67 8.70 -6.80 -0.13
N SER A 68 8.71 -6.49 1.16
CA SER A 68 8.17 -5.21 1.67
C SER A 68 8.90 -4.01 1.07
N GLN A 69 10.23 -4.05 1.01
CA GLN A 69 11.03 -2.99 0.39
C GLN A 69 10.77 -2.88 -1.11
N GLN A 70 10.69 -4.02 -1.82
CA GLN A 70 10.43 -4.05 -3.26
C GLN A 70 9.03 -3.51 -3.60
N VAL A 71 8.01 -3.89 -2.83
CA VAL A 71 6.64 -3.37 -2.97
C VAL A 71 6.64 -1.87 -2.68
N GLU A 72 7.29 -1.42 -1.60
CA GLU A 72 7.34 -0.01 -1.27
C GLU A 72 8.00 0.82 -2.37
N GLN A 73 9.14 0.35 -2.92
CA GLN A 73 9.82 0.99 -4.04
C GLN A 73 8.94 1.01 -5.30
N SER A 74 8.26 -0.11 -5.60
CA SER A 74 7.36 -0.22 -6.76
C SER A 74 6.14 0.69 -6.64
N LEU A 75 5.72 1.03 -5.42
CA LEU A 75 4.62 1.95 -5.15
C LEU A 75 5.04 3.43 -5.14
N LEU A 76 6.34 3.75 -5.16
CA LEU A 76 6.79 5.16 -5.16
C LEU A 76 6.20 5.99 -6.30
N PRO A 77 6.12 5.53 -7.57
CA PRO A 77 5.49 6.29 -8.64
C PRO A 77 4.00 6.57 -8.38
N VAL A 78 3.27 5.58 -7.88
CA VAL A 78 1.83 5.70 -7.56
C VAL A 78 1.61 6.67 -6.41
N LYS A 79 2.42 6.58 -5.35
CA LYS A 79 2.43 7.54 -4.24
C LYS A 79 2.72 8.95 -4.75
N ALA A 80 3.69 9.12 -5.65
CA ALA A 80 4.00 10.43 -6.23
C ALA A 80 2.83 11.01 -7.04
N MET A 81 2.11 10.18 -7.80
CA MET A 81 0.91 10.59 -8.52
C MET A 81 -0.19 11.06 -7.56
N ALA A 82 -0.46 10.31 -6.48
CA ALA A 82 -1.43 10.70 -5.46
C ALA A 82 -1.05 12.01 -4.76
N MET A 83 0.23 12.16 -4.36
CA MET A 83 0.74 13.42 -3.78
C MET A 83 0.58 14.58 -4.76
N ARG A 84 0.89 14.38 -6.05
CA ARG A 84 0.72 15.41 -7.06
C ARG A 84 -0.74 15.81 -7.24
N LEU A 85 -1.68 14.87 -7.21
CA LEU A 85 -3.12 15.18 -7.24
C LEU A 85 -3.54 16.00 -6.01
N GLN A 86 -3.07 15.64 -4.81
CA GLN A 86 -3.31 16.43 -3.59
C GLN A 86 -2.76 17.85 -3.73
N MET A 87 -1.55 17.99 -4.28
CA MET A 87 -0.93 19.30 -4.52
C MET A 87 -1.64 20.10 -5.60
N VAL A 88 -2.17 19.48 -6.65
CA VAL A 88 -2.99 20.19 -7.66
C VAL A 88 -4.27 20.72 -7.03
N ASN A 89 -4.88 19.93 -6.15
CA ASN A 89 -6.16 20.23 -5.51
C ASN A 89 -6.05 21.09 -4.24
N GLY A 90 -4.83 21.46 -3.83
CA GLY A 90 -4.61 22.26 -2.62
C GLY A 90 -5.00 21.54 -1.33
N ILE A 91 -4.88 20.22 -1.27
CA ILE A 91 -5.17 19.42 -0.07
C ILE A 91 -3.99 19.54 0.91
N GLY A 92 -4.28 19.78 2.20
CA GLY A 92 -3.25 19.95 3.23
C GLY A 92 -2.45 21.26 3.09
N GLY A 93 -2.99 22.23 2.37
CA GLY A 93 -2.31 23.48 2.02
C GLY A 93 -3.20 24.34 1.13
N LYS A 94 -2.59 25.05 0.19
CA LYS A 94 -3.28 25.78 -0.89
C LYS A 94 -2.45 25.72 -2.16
N THR A 95 -3.08 25.87 -3.32
CA THR A 95 -2.37 25.86 -4.60
C THR A 95 -2.79 27.03 -5.45
N ILE A 96 -1.81 27.82 -5.89
CA ILE A 96 -2.04 28.85 -6.90
C ILE A 96 -1.91 28.18 -8.27
N VAL A 97 -2.96 28.26 -9.08
CA VAL A 97 -3.00 27.69 -10.43
C VAL A 97 -2.98 28.83 -11.44
N ASN A 98 -1.87 28.93 -12.16
CA ASN A 98 -1.70 29.90 -13.24
C ASN A 98 -2.01 29.23 -14.58
N PHE A 99 -3.03 29.71 -15.27
CA PHE A 99 -3.43 29.21 -16.58
C PHE A 99 -2.75 30.01 -17.71
N PRO A 100 -2.51 29.39 -18.88
CA PRO A 100 -1.83 30.07 -20.01
C PRO A 100 -2.52 31.33 -20.52
N ASN A 101 -3.83 31.48 -20.27
CA ASN A 101 -4.60 32.66 -20.63
C ASN A 101 -4.47 33.82 -19.62
N GLY A 102 -3.57 33.69 -18.63
CA GLY A 102 -3.37 34.68 -17.57
C GLY A 102 -4.34 34.56 -16.40
N LYS A 103 -5.34 33.67 -16.45
CA LYS A 103 -6.25 33.45 -15.31
C LYS A 103 -5.47 32.79 -14.17
N THR A 104 -5.65 33.32 -12.97
CA THR A 104 -5.08 32.74 -11.74
C THR A 104 -6.23 32.33 -10.83
N LEU A 105 -6.19 31.08 -10.35
CA LEU A 105 -7.16 30.54 -9.41
C LEU A 105 -6.44 30.03 -8.16
N LEU A 106 -7.17 29.97 -7.04
CA LEU A 106 -6.71 29.33 -5.82
C LEU A 106 -7.43 27.99 -5.66
N ALA A 107 -6.70 26.88 -5.63
CA ALA A 107 -7.24 25.59 -5.21
C ALA A 107 -7.00 25.39 -3.71
N LYS A 108 -8.04 24.96 -2.99
CA LYS A 108 -7.97 24.67 -1.56
C LYS A 108 -8.97 23.57 -1.23
N ASP A 109 -8.48 22.51 -0.58
CA ASP A 109 -9.30 21.37 -0.11
C ASP A 109 -10.14 20.71 -1.22
N GLY A 110 -9.68 20.77 -2.48
CA GLY A 110 -10.38 20.22 -3.65
C GLY A 110 -11.25 21.20 -4.42
N ASP A 111 -11.54 22.37 -3.86
CA ASP A 111 -12.34 23.40 -4.50
C ASP A 111 -11.46 24.46 -5.18
N LEU A 112 -11.99 25.05 -6.24
CA LEU A 112 -11.36 26.16 -6.97
C LEU A 112 -12.07 27.47 -6.66
N TYR A 113 -11.29 28.50 -6.37
CA TYR A 113 -11.75 29.82 -5.99
C TYR A 113 -11.20 30.89 -6.93
N GLU A 114 -12.05 31.87 -7.22
CA GLU A 114 -11.70 33.13 -7.86
C GLU A 114 -11.48 34.20 -6.79
N CYS A 115 -10.45 35.02 -7.00
CA CYS A 115 -10.18 36.20 -6.20
C CYS A 115 -10.66 37.43 -6.98
N SER A 116 -11.43 38.32 -6.36
CA SER A 116 -11.85 39.57 -7.01
C SER A 116 -10.72 40.58 -7.21
N GLY A 117 -9.59 40.40 -6.51
CA GLY A 117 -8.36 41.15 -6.70
C GLY A 117 -7.20 40.25 -7.15
N THR A 118 -6.03 40.36 -6.52
CA THR A 118 -4.84 39.57 -6.82
C THR A 118 -4.55 38.52 -5.75
N ILE A 119 -4.00 37.38 -6.18
CA ILE A 119 -3.51 36.32 -5.29
C ILE A 119 -2.02 36.56 -5.07
N SER A 120 -1.62 36.79 -3.82
CA SER A 120 -0.22 36.96 -3.44
C SER A 120 0.59 35.67 -3.63
N LYS A 121 1.92 35.76 -3.56
CA LYS A 121 2.80 34.58 -3.64
C LYS A 121 2.57 33.59 -2.50
N GLU A 122 2.04 34.07 -1.39
CA GLU A 122 1.68 33.32 -0.19
C GLU A 122 0.26 32.72 -0.27
N GLY A 123 -0.43 32.86 -1.42
CA GLY A 123 -1.76 32.30 -1.63
C GLY A 123 -2.86 33.02 -0.83
N VAL A 124 -2.67 34.33 -0.60
CA VAL A 124 -3.66 35.20 0.04
C VAL A 124 -4.34 36.04 -1.05
N CYS A 125 -5.67 36.07 -1.03
CA CYS A 125 -6.45 36.96 -1.87
C CYS A 125 -6.58 38.31 -1.16
N ASP A 126 -6.23 39.40 -1.85
CA ASP A 126 -6.38 40.79 -1.35
C ASP A 126 -7.81 41.34 -1.46
N GLY A 127 -8.72 40.58 -2.07
CA GLY A 127 -10.13 40.88 -2.24
C GLY A 127 -11.04 39.79 -1.69
N ASN A 128 -12.23 39.66 -2.29
CA ASN A 128 -13.16 38.60 -1.93
C ASN A 128 -12.77 37.31 -2.65
N LEU A 129 -12.62 36.25 -1.86
CA LEU A 129 -12.43 34.90 -2.37
C LEU A 129 -13.80 34.22 -2.48
N SER A 130 -14.18 33.83 -3.69
CA SER A 130 -15.45 33.15 -3.96
C SER A 130 -15.23 31.86 -4.77
N PRO A 131 -16.05 30.81 -4.59
CA PRO A 131 -15.98 29.63 -5.43
C PRO A 131 -16.07 29.98 -6.93
N LEU A 132 -15.33 29.25 -7.77
CA LEU A 132 -15.37 29.41 -9.22
C LEU A 132 -16.80 29.28 -9.73
N ASN A 133 -17.31 30.32 -10.41
CA ASN A 133 -18.68 30.33 -10.88
C ASN A 133 -18.88 29.42 -12.10
N LEU A 134 -19.53 28.26 -11.91
CA LEU A 134 -19.78 27.29 -12.99
C LEU A 134 -21.03 27.56 -13.83
N ASN A 135 -21.70 28.71 -13.65
CA ASN A 135 -22.81 29.10 -14.53
C ASN A 135 -22.33 29.47 -15.95
N LYS A 136 -21.03 29.75 -16.12
CA LYS A 136 -20.40 29.98 -17.42
C LYS A 136 -19.73 28.69 -17.89
N THR A 137 -20.16 28.17 -19.03
CA THR A 137 -19.64 26.92 -19.60
C THR A 137 -18.12 26.93 -19.80
N GLU A 138 -17.55 28.09 -20.13
CA GLU A 138 -16.11 28.30 -20.28
C GLU A 138 -15.31 28.05 -18.99
N ASN A 139 -15.95 28.20 -17.83
CA ASN A 139 -15.27 27.99 -16.55
C ASN A 139 -15.00 26.49 -16.27
N TYR A 140 -15.68 25.57 -16.96
CA TYR A 140 -15.36 24.14 -16.91
C TYR A 140 -13.97 23.83 -17.49
N CYS A 141 -13.40 24.72 -18.32
CA CYS A 141 -12.03 24.58 -18.82
C CYS A 141 -10.96 24.64 -17.72
N TYR A 142 -11.30 25.20 -16.56
CA TYR A 142 -10.40 25.30 -15.41
C TYR A 142 -10.47 24.08 -14.49
N LEU A 143 -11.50 23.24 -14.63
CA LEU A 143 -11.68 22.03 -13.84
C LEU A 143 -10.88 20.85 -14.39
N THR A 144 -10.61 19.88 -13.52
CA THR A 144 -10.11 18.55 -13.92
C THR A 144 -11.31 17.64 -14.12
N PRO A 145 -11.41 16.89 -15.24
CA PRO A 145 -12.53 15.98 -15.45
C PRO A 145 -12.55 14.90 -14.38
N ASN A 146 -13.70 14.66 -13.77
CA ASN A 146 -13.88 13.61 -12.77
C ASN A 146 -13.89 12.23 -13.44
N VAL A 147 -14.53 12.11 -14.60
CA VAL A 147 -14.67 10.86 -15.36
C VAL A 147 -14.47 11.09 -16.85
N ARG A 148 -13.83 10.14 -17.52
CA ARG A 148 -13.72 10.06 -18.99
C ARG A 148 -14.28 8.73 -19.47
N ILE A 149 -15.23 8.75 -20.40
CA ILE A 149 -15.82 7.54 -21.01
C ILE A 149 -16.20 7.81 -22.45
N ASN A 150 -15.84 6.90 -23.38
CA ASN A 150 -16.21 6.98 -24.80
C ASN A 150 -15.98 8.36 -25.45
N ASN A 151 -14.83 9.00 -25.19
CA ASN A 151 -14.48 10.35 -25.65
C ASN A 151 -15.37 11.48 -25.08
N TYR A 152 -16.12 11.24 -24.02
CA TYR A 152 -16.80 12.28 -23.25
C TYR A 152 -16.07 12.55 -21.94
N PHE A 153 -16.11 13.81 -21.53
CA PHE A 153 -15.68 14.27 -20.22
C PHE A 153 -16.89 14.64 -19.39
N CYS A 154 -16.81 14.24 -18.12
CA CYS A 154 -17.78 14.58 -17.11
C CYS A 154 -17.10 15.40 -16.01
N PHE A 155 -17.66 16.58 -15.76
CA PHE A 155 -17.18 17.51 -14.76
C PHE A 155 -18.26 17.73 -13.68
N SER A 156 -17.81 18.00 -12.47
CA SER A 156 -18.61 18.61 -11.39
C SER A 156 -17.79 19.65 -10.66
N SER A 157 -18.47 20.49 -9.87
CA SER A 157 -17.80 21.32 -8.88
C SER A 157 -17.27 20.44 -7.73
N GLY A 158 -16.07 20.78 -7.26
CA GLY A 158 -15.50 20.26 -6.00
C GLY A 158 -15.18 18.77 -5.97
N ASN A 159 -15.06 18.25 -4.75
CA ASN A 159 -14.75 16.84 -4.46
C ASN A 159 -15.99 15.91 -4.52
N HIS A 160 -17.08 16.35 -5.15
CA HIS A 160 -18.30 15.56 -5.22
C HIS A 160 -18.12 14.42 -6.24
N GLY A 161 -18.40 13.19 -5.81
CA GLY A 161 -18.27 12.01 -6.67
C GLY A 161 -19.27 12.06 -7.82
N VAL A 162 -18.76 12.03 -9.05
CA VAL A 162 -19.59 11.95 -10.26
C VAL A 162 -19.46 10.57 -10.87
N SER A 163 -20.58 9.97 -11.20
CA SER A 163 -20.66 8.75 -11.99
C SER A 163 -21.19 9.08 -13.38
N VAL A 164 -20.91 8.20 -14.34
CA VAL A 164 -21.48 8.29 -15.67
C VAL A 164 -22.33 7.05 -15.89
N SER A 165 -23.55 7.25 -16.38
CA SER A 165 -24.47 6.17 -16.75
C SER A 165 -24.81 6.28 -18.23
N ASP A 166 -24.91 5.13 -18.88
CA ASP A 166 -25.55 5.01 -20.18
C ASP A 166 -27.00 4.60 -19.95
N ILE A 167 -27.94 5.53 -20.23
CA ILE A 167 -29.38 5.27 -20.11
C ILE A 167 -29.97 5.40 -21.51
N ASN A 168 -30.39 4.27 -22.09
CA ASN A 168 -30.96 4.18 -23.43
C ASN A 168 -30.04 4.71 -24.56
N GLY A 169 -28.73 4.45 -24.48
CA GLY A 169 -27.74 4.90 -25.47
C GLY A 169 -27.33 6.37 -25.31
N LYS A 170 -27.80 7.05 -24.24
CA LYS A 170 -27.43 8.41 -23.90
C LYS A 170 -26.52 8.40 -22.68
N ILE A 171 -25.28 8.83 -22.88
CA ILE A 171 -24.33 9.08 -21.80
C ILE A 171 -24.86 10.24 -20.94
N THR A 172 -24.93 10.05 -19.63
CA THR A 172 -25.42 11.03 -18.66
C THR A 172 -24.48 11.10 -17.46
N SER A 173 -24.22 12.31 -16.99
CA SER A 173 -23.42 12.57 -15.79
C SER A 173 -24.34 12.66 -14.58
N ILE A 174 -24.11 11.80 -13.58
CA ILE A 174 -24.93 11.68 -12.38
C ILE A 174 -24.05 12.02 -11.17
N THR A 175 -24.48 12.94 -10.32
CA THR A 175 -23.83 13.18 -9.03
C THR A 175 -24.34 12.20 -7.98
N SER A 176 -23.42 11.70 -7.15
CA SER A 176 -23.73 10.74 -6.09
C SER A 176 -24.68 11.31 -5.03
N THR A 177 -24.50 12.58 -4.68
CA THR A 177 -25.36 13.34 -3.77
C THR A 177 -25.30 14.82 -4.19
N ASP A 178 -26.40 15.57 -3.99
CA ASP A 178 -26.39 17.04 -3.83
C ASP A 178 -26.67 17.98 -5.02
N ASN A 179 -27.38 17.57 -6.08
CA ASN A 179 -27.80 18.49 -7.18
C ASN A 179 -26.66 19.36 -7.74
N THR A 180 -25.41 18.99 -7.50
CA THR A 180 -24.24 19.77 -7.93
C THR A 180 -24.22 19.81 -9.45
N PRO A 181 -24.02 21.00 -10.06
CA PRO A 181 -24.03 21.12 -11.51
C PRO A 181 -23.02 20.16 -12.13
N THR A 182 -23.51 19.27 -13.00
CA THR A 182 -22.66 18.43 -13.83
C THR A 182 -22.59 18.99 -15.23
N PHE A 183 -21.45 18.78 -15.89
CA PHE A 183 -21.27 19.13 -17.28
C PHE A 183 -20.69 17.96 -18.04
N LEU A 184 -21.45 17.52 -19.05
CA LEU A 184 -21.05 16.47 -19.98
C LEU A 184 -20.74 17.12 -21.32
N ILE A 185 -19.56 16.83 -21.86
CA ILE A 185 -19.10 17.37 -23.14
C ILE A 185 -18.22 16.36 -23.86
N SER A 186 -18.24 16.34 -25.18
CA SER A 186 -17.31 15.54 -25.97
C SER A 186 -15.88 16.09 -25.81
N GLN A 187 -14.87 15.24 -25.97
CA GLN A 187 -13.47 15.66 -25.92
C GLN A 187 -13.16 16.67 -27.04
N GLU A 188 -13.74 16.49 -28.21
CA GLU A 188 -13.55 17.39 -29.35
C GLU A 188 -14.13 18.78 -29.05
N ASP A 189 -15.36 18.84 -28.54
CA ASP A 189 -16.01 20.12 -28.22
C ASP A 189 -15.35 20.78 -27.02
N PHE A 190 -14.88 20.00 -26.05
CA PHE A 190 -14.09 20.52 -24.94
C PHE A 190 -12.79 21.16 -25.43
N GLN A 191 -12.08 20.55 -26.37
CA GLN A 191 -10.87 21.13 -26.97
C GLN A 191 -11.19 22.41 -27.77
N LYS A 192 -12.32 22.45 -28.48
CA LYS A 192 -12.77 23.65 -29.21
C LYS A 192 -13.16 24.79 -28.26
N MET A 193 -13.78 24.46 -27.12
CA MET A 193 -14.20 25.41 -26.10
C MET A 193 -12.99 25.95 -25.32
N CYS A 194 -12.11 25.07 -24.88
CA CYS A 194 -10.95 25.37 -24.05
C CYS A 194 -9.72 25.62 -24.91
N LYS A 195 -9.70 26.75 -25.62
CA LYS A 195 -8.64 27.15 -26.57
C LYS A 195 -7.31 27.55 -25.93
N PHE A 196 -7.08 27.24 -24.67
CA PHE A 196 -5.83 27.62 -23.99
C PHE A 196 -4.72 26.65 -24.40
N SER A 197 -3.82 27.09 -25.28
CA SER A 197 -2.59 26.36 -25.60
C SER A 197 -1.52 26.69 -24.56
N GLY A 198 -1.03 25.68 -23.84
CA GLY A 198 0.08 25.81 -22.90
C GLY A 198 -0.09 24.99 -21.63
N SER A 199 1.00 24.85 -20.89
CA SER A 199 1.00 24.14 -19.61
C SER A 199 0.54 25.05 -18.49
N LYS A 200 -0.32 24.54 -17.61
CA LYS A 200 -0.66 25.20 -16.34
C LYS A 200 0.56 25.17 -15.43
N THR A 201 0.74 26.20 -14.60
CA THR A 201 1.76 26.20 -13.54
C THR A 201 1.08 26.18 -12.19
N TYR A 202 1.46 25.21 -11.36
CA TYR A 202 0.96 25.00 -10.02
C TYR A 202 2.02 25.44 -9.01
N THR A 203 1.63 26.27 -8.04
CA THR A 203 2.44 26.60 -6.87
C THR A 203 1.71 26.11 -5.64
N TYR A 204 2.12 24.95 -5.13
CA TYR A 204 1.58 24.39 -3.88
C TYR A 204 2.31 24.97 -2.68
N LEU A 205 1.53 25.47 -1.72
CA LEU A 205 1.96 26.05 -0.47
C LEU A 205 1.48 25.13 0.66
N ALA A 206 2.41 24.37 1.24
CA ALA A 206 2.13 23.40 2.28
C ALA A 206 1.74 24.09 3.60
N ASP A 207 0.63 23.67 4.21
CA ASP A 207 0.30 24.05 5.58
C ASP A 207 1.00 23.12 6.57
N VAL A 208 2.04 23.62 7.24
CA VAL A 208 2.86 22.87 8.20
C VAL A 208 2.08 22.32 9.39
N ASN A 209 0.90 22.87 9.68
CA ASN A 209 0.05 22.42 10.78
C ASN A 209 -0.97 21.37 10.34
N ASN A 210 -1.12 21.13 9.04
CA ASN A 210 -2.10 20.20 8.51
C ASN A 210 -1.49 18.79 8.33
N PRO A 211 -2.06 17.73 8.93
CA PRO A 211 -1.53 16.37 8.82
C PRO A 211 -1.61 15.80 7.39
N LEU A 212 -2.47 16.35 6.53
CA LEU A 212 -2.58 15.98 5.12
C LEU A 212 -1.56 16.70 4.23
N SER A 213 -0.74 17.59 4.80
CA SER A 213 0.22 18.37 4.03
C SER A 213 1.33 17.51 3.45
N ILE A 214 1.66 17.76 2.19
CA ILE A 214 2.82 17.15 1.55
C ILE A 214 4.08 17.85 2.05
N LYS A 215 4.92 17.10 2.78
CA LYS A 215 6.23 17.57 3.23
C LYS A 215 7.12 17.90 2.03
N ILE A 216 7.64 19.13 1.98
CA ILE A 216 8.54 19.63 0.96
C ILE A 216 9.81 20.19 1.63
N PRO A 217 11.02 19.69 1.29
CA PRO A 217 11.30 18.73 0.22
C PRO A 217 10.80 17.31 0.53
N ASN A 218 10.32 16.62 -0.51
CA ASN A 218 9.80 15.25 -0.41
C ASN A 218 10.90 14.24 -0.76
N LYS A 219 10.94 13.09 -0.06
CA LYS A 219 11.94 12.04 -0.31
C LYS A 219 11.64 11.19 -1.55
N ASN A 220 10.43 11.28 -2.11
CA ASN A 220 10.03 10.50 -3.27
C ASN A 220 10.68 11.04 -4.56
N PRO A 221 11.49 10.25 -5.29
CA PRO A 221 12.25 10.73 -6.44
C PRO A 221 11.39 11.08 -7.66
N TYR A 222 10.14 10.62 -7.69
CA TYR A 222 9.18 10.89 -8.77
C TYR A 222 8.42 12.21 -8.57
N LEU A 223 8.48 12.82 -7.39
CA LEU A 223 7.89 14.13 -7.11
C LEU A 223 8.99 15.21 -7.18
N LYS A 224 9.06 15.91 -8.32
CA LYS A 224 10.05 16.96 -8.56
C LYS A 224 9.41 18.35 -8.46
N CYS A 225 9.93 19.18 -7.57
CA CYS A 225 9.62 20.60 -7.49
C CYS A 225 10.69 21.38 -8.28
N GLN A 226 10.28 22.40 -9.03
CA GLN A 226 11.19 23.24 -9.80
C GLN A 226 11.99 24.20 -8.91
N ASN A 227 11.50 24.48 -7.70
CA ASN A 227 12.12 25.38 -6.74
C ASN A 227 12.66 24.61 -5.52
N ASN A 228 13.60 25.23 -4.79
CA ASN A 228 14.19 24.70 -3.56
C ASN A 228 13.64 25.37 -2.29
N THR A 229 12.52 26.10 -2.39
CA THR A 229 11.95 26.83 -1.26
C THR A 229 11.26 25.84 -0.30
N PRO A 230 11.56 25.87 1.01
CA PRO A 230 10.87 25.02 1.99
C PRO A 230 9.35 25.22 1.91
N ASN A 231 8.58 24.14 2.05
CA ASN A 231 7.11 24.15 2.05
C ASN A 231 6.44 24.68 0.78
N VAL A 232 7.19 24.95 -0.30
CA VAL A 232 6.65 25.43 -1.57
C VAL A 232 7.12 24.53 -2.69
N CYS A 233 6.21 24.07 -3.53
CA CYS A 233 6.54 23.28 -4.71
C CYS A 233 5.90 23.87 -5.97
N ILE A 234 6.74 24.23 -6.92
CA ILE A 234 6.33 24.71 -8.24
C ILE A 234 6.47 23.57 -9.25
N PHE A 235 5.43 23.32 -10.03
CA PHE A 235 5.42 22.29 -11.07
C PHE A 235 4.41 22.62 -12.18
N THR A 236 4.61 21.99 -13.34
CA THR A 236 3.73 22.10 -14.52
C THR A 236 3.12 20.75 -14.83
#